data_AF-R9LB96-F1
#
_entry.id   AF-R9LB96-F1
#
_cell.length_a   1.000
_cell.length_b   1.000
_cell.length_c   1.000
_cell.angle_alpha   90.00
_cell.angle_beta   90.00
_cell.angle_gamma   90.00
#
_symmetry.space_group_name_H-M   'P 1'
#
loop_
_entity.id
_entity.type
_entity.pdbx_description
1 polymer ?
#
loop_
_entity_poly.entity_id
_entity_poly.type
_entity_poly.pdbx_seq_one_letter_code
_entity_poly.pdbx_strand_id
1 'polypeptide(L)' 'MILLTILLYAVIVLLDQVQTYRTAPKKDFIFSCVLGLLSFAAALVVSTGERLPSPSPLIERMVSLLLDL' A
#
# COMPACT_ATOMS: atom_id res chain seq x y z
N MET A 1 -12.14 5.62 12.57
CA MET A 1 -11.47 5.18 11.33
C MET A 1 -10.10 4.59 11.61
N ILE A 2 -9.16 5.32 12.20
CA ILE A 2 -7.78 4.86 12.49
C ILE A 2 -7.72 3.46 13.14
N LEU A 3 -8.50 3.23 14.21
CA LEU A 3 -8.47 1.96 14.94
C LEU A 3 -8.94 0.77 14.08
N LEU A 4 -9.91 1.00 13.21
CA LEU A 4 -10.39 0.01 12.23
C LEU A 4 -9.34 -0.21 11.15
N THR A 5 -8.68 0.84 10.67
CA THR A 5 -7.57 0.77 9.71
C THR A 5 -6.43 -0.08 10.26
N ILE A 6 -6.04 0.12 11.53
CA ILE A 6 -5.00 -0.67 12.21
C ILE A 6 -5.41 -2.14 12.31
N LEU A 7 -6.65 -2.42 12.74
CA LEU A 7 -7.14 -3.79 12.87
C LEU A 7 -7.16 -4.52 11.51
N LEU A 8 -7.64 -3.86 10.46
CA LEU A 8 -7.68 -4.44 9.12
C LEU A 8 -6.27 -4.73 8.60
N TYR A 9 -5.33 -3.80 8.80
CA TYR A 9 -3.94 -3.98 8.37
C TYR A 9 -3.23 -5.07 9.15
N ALA A 10 -3.52 -5.24 10.44
CA ALA A 10 -2.99 -6.34 11.22
C ALA A 10 -3.43 -7.70 10.64
N VAL A 11 -4.69 -7.83 10.21
CA VAL A 11 -5.18 -9.04 9.54
C VAL A 11 -4.51 -9.25 8.18
N ILE A 12 -4.37 -8.19 7.37
CA ILE A 12 -3.72 -8.26 6.05
C ILE A 12 -2.26 -8.70 6.21
N VAL A 13 -1.51 -8.08 7.12
CA VAL A 13 -0.11 -8.42 7.40
C VAL A 13 0.00 -9.85 7.90
N LEU A 14 -0.90 -10.31 8.78
CA LEU A 14 -0.91 -11.69 9.24
C LEU A 14 -1.18 -12.69 8.11
N LEU A 15 -2.12 -12.40 7.20
CA LEU A 15 -2.41 -13.32 6.09
C LEU A 15 -1.30 -13.32 5.04
N ASP A 16 -0.81 -12.14 4.66
CA ASP A 16 0.21 -11.95 3.63
C ASP A 16 1.58 -12.44 4.14
N GLN A 17 2.07 -11.88 5.25
CA GLN A 17 3.41 -12.19 5.74
C GLN A 17 3.57 -13.62 6.26
N VAL A 18 2.52 -14.23 6.84
CA VAL A 18 2.63 -15.63 7.30
C VAL A 18 2.77 -16.59 6.12
N GLN A 19 2.06 -16.32 5.01
CA GLN A 19 2.21 -17.10 3.78
C GLN A 19 3.58 -16.86 3.14
N THR A 20 4.02 -15.61 3.02
CA THR A 20 5.31 -15.25 2.45
C THR A 20 6.48 -15.80 3.28
N TYR A 21 6.39 -15.77 4.61
CA TYR A 21 7.43 -16.32 5.51
C TYR A 21 7.62 -17.83 5.31
N ARG A 22 6.55 -18.57 5.06
CA ARG A 22 6.61 -20.03 4.87
C ARG A 22 7.08 -20.46 3.49
N THR A 23 6.94 -19.61 2.47
CA THR A 23 6.98 -20.06 1.07
C THR A 23 7.98 -19.29 0.20
N ALA A 24 8.37 -18.09 0.60
CA ALA A 24 9.17 -17.19 -0.23
C ALA A 24 10.62 -17.03 0.30
N PRO A 25 11.59 -16.69 -0.58
CA PRO A 25 12.93 -16.36 -0.14
C PRO A 25 12.93 -15.08 0.71
N LYS A 26 13.86 -14.99 1.68
CA LYS A 26 13.93 -13.89 2.67
C LYS A 26 13.94 -12.49 2.06
N LYS A 27 14.44 -12.34 0.84
CA LYS A 27 14.48 -11.06 0.12
C LYS A 27 13.08 -10.57 -0.28
N ASP A 28 12.22 -11.49 -0.72
CA ASP A 28 10.86 -11.18 -1.17
C ASP A 28 9.96 -10.88 0.04
N PHE A 29 10.22 -11.53 1.18
CA PHE A 29 9.59 -11.21 2.46
C PHE A 29 9.88 -9.76 2.89
N ILE A 30 11.14 -9.32 2.79
CA ILE A 30 11.51 -7.94 3.13
C ILE A 30 10.82 -6.95 2.19
N PHE A 31 10.77 -7.23 0.89
CA PHE A 31 10.08 -6.39 -0.07
C PHE A 31 8.58 -6.26 0.21
N SER A 32 7.90 -7.38 0.50
CA SER A 32 6.47 -7.35 0.85
C SER A 32 6.24 -6.59 2.16
N CYS A 33 7.13 -6.77 3.15
CA CYS A 33 7.08 -6.03 4.41
C CYS A 33 7.20 -4.51 4.21
N VAL A 34 8.16 -4.07 3.38
CA VAL A 34 8.35 -2.64 3.08
C VAL A 34 7.14 -2.07 2.35
N LEU A 35 6.61 -2.77 1.33
CA LEU A 35 5.42 -2.34 0.60
C LEU A 35 4.18 -2.26 1.50
N GLY A 36 3.99 -3.26 2.37
CA GLY A 36 2.90 -3.28 3.35
C GLY A 36 2.99 -2.12 4.35
N LEU A 37 4.19 -1.83 4.86
CA LEU A 37 4.42 -0.68 5.75
C LEU A 37 4.12 0.65 5.07
N LEU A 38 4.54 0.79 3.81
CA LEU A 38 4.34 2.01 3.02
C LEU A 38 2.85 2.26 2.74
N SER A 39 2.11 1.19 2.42
CA SER A 39 0.67 1.26 2.20
C SER A 39 -0.11 1.47 3.52
N PHE A 40 0.36 0.92 4.64
CA PHE A 40 -0.18 1.22 5.97
C PHE A 40 0.01 2.69 6.36
N ALA A 41 1.21 3.25 6.12
CA ALA A 41 1.50 4.65 6.37
C ALA A 41 0.58 5.56 5.54
N ALA A 42 0.38 5.26 4.26
CA ALA A 42 -0.55 5.99 3.41
C ALA A 42 -1.99 5.91 3.96
N ALA A 43 -2.46 4.72 4.36
CA ALA A 43 -3.79 4.55 4.94
C ALA A 43 -3.96 5.30 6.27
N LEU A 44 -2.92 5.41 7.08
CA LEU A 44 -2.89 6.21 8.30
C LEU A 44 -3.08 7.70 8.00
N VAL A 45 -2.35 8.23 7.01
CA VAL A 45 -2.47 9.63 6.55
C VAL A 45 -3.86 9.92 5.99
N VAL A 46 -4.45 9.00 5.20
CA VAL A 46 -5.86 9.14 4.77
C VAL A 46 -6.79 9.19 5.99
N SER A 47 -6.55 8.33 6.98
CA SER A 47 -7.44 8.16 8.12
C SER A 47 -7.42 9.33 9.12
N THR A 48 -6.40 10.20 9.08
CA THR A 48 -6.36 11.47 9.85
C THR A 48 -7.19 12.58 9.18
N GLY A 49 -7.85 12.30 8.06
CA GLY A 49 -8.75 13.24 7.38
C GLY A 49 -8.03 14.15 6.39
N GLU A 50 -6.72 13.96 6.16
CA GLU A 50 -6.03 14.62 5.08
C GLU A 50 -6.55 14.08 3.74
N ARG A 51 -7.09 14.99 2.93
CA ARG A 51 -7.48 14.69 1.55
C ARG A 51 -6.20 14.49 0.76
N LEU A 52 -5.76 13.25 0.64
CA LEU A 52 -4.71 12.92 -0.30
C LEU A 52 -5.15 13.40 -1.69
N PRO A 53 -4.30 14.18 -2.40
CA PRO A 53 -4.60 14.58 -3.76
C PRO A 53 -4.85 13.31 -4.56
N SER A 54 -5.96 13.27 -5.29
CA SER A 54 -6.26 12.09 -6.08
C SER A 54 -5.08 11.85 -7.04
N PRO A 55 -4.64 10.60 -7.24
CA PRO A 55 -3.62 10.30 -8.23
C PRO A 55 -4.16 10.44 -9.66
N SER A 56 -5.47 10.69 -9.84
CA SER A 56 -6.14 10.85 -11.13
C SER A 56 -5.42 11.80 -12.10
N PRO A 57 -5.07 13.04 -11.74
CA PRO A 57 -4.32 13.95 -12.61
C PRO A 57 -2.91 13.45 -12.96
N LEU A 58 -2.26 12.70 -12.06
CA LEU A 58 -0.94 12.11 -12.31
C LEU A 58 -1.03 10.94 -13.30
N ILE A 59 -2.03 10.09 -13.13
CA ILE A 59 -2.31 8.97 -14.03
C ILE A 59 -2.71 9.49 -15.41
N GLU A 60 -3.57 10.51 -15.49
CA GLU A 60 -3.91 11.16 -16.77
C GLU A 60 -2.67 11.66 -17.49
N ARG A 61 -1.73 12.30 -16.77
CA ARG A 61 -0.50 12.83 -17.36
C ARG A 61 0.46 11.74 -17.83
N MET A 62 0.54 10.63 -17.09
CA MET A 62 1.35 9.49 -17.49
C MET A 62 0.74 8.76 -18.68
N VAL A 63 -0.58 8.58 -18.69
CA VAL A 63 -1.32 7.99 -19.82
C VAL A 63 -1.18 8.88 -21.05
N SER A 64 -1.30 10.20 -20.94
CA SER A 64 -1.11 11.11 -22.07
C SER A 64 0.32 11.11 -22.62
N LEU A 65 1.34 10.92 -21.77
CA LEU A 65 2.73 10.78 -22.21
C LEU A 65 3.02 9.41 -22.84
N LEU A 66 2.30 8.38 -22.45
CA LEU A 66 2.48 7.01 -22.95
C LEU A 66 1.69 6.77 -24.25
N LEU A 67 0.59 7.52 -24.45
CA LEU A 67 -0.23 7.48 -25.65
C LEU A 67 0.22 8.42 -26.77
N ASP A 68 1.30 9.21 -26.57
CA ASP A 68 1.92 10.12 -27.57
C ASP A 68 0.93 10.66 -28.62
N LEU A 69 0.18 11.71 -28.22
CA LEU A 69 -0.45 12.67 -29.13
C LEU A 69 0.44 13.92 -29.22
#